data_AF-A0A4Y2EEV2-F1
#
_entry.id   AF-A0A4Y2EEV2-F1
#
_cell.length_a   1.000
_cell.length_b   1.000
_cell.length_c   1.000
_cell.angle_alpha   90.00
_cell.angle_beta   90.00
_cell.angle_gamma   90.00
#
_symmetry.space_group_name_H-M   'P 1'
#
loop_
_entity.id
_entity.type
_entity.pdbx_description
1 polymer ?
#
loop_
_entity_poly.entity_id
_entity_poly.type
_entity_poly.pdbx_seq_one_letter_code
_entity_poly.pdbx_strand_id
1 'polypeptide(L)'
;MSDDKIIAKVRNPNSDDDYNENDEDEVIETSKISNSNDFECFAKGLMWLKQQTDSDSTELMLLKQLRDRMAERRQSCLRQSKLPFNIIRSMHRMSYK
;
A
#
# COMPACT_ATOMS: atom_id res chain seq x y z
N MET A 1 -14.81 27.17 -1.39
CA MET A 1 -15.05 26.14 -2.43
C MET A 1 -16.05 25.17 -1.80
N SER A 2 -17.25 25.01 -2.34
CA SER A 2 -18.20 24.00 -1.86
C SER A 2 -18.32 22.86 -2.87
N ASP A 3 -18.58 21.66 -2.35
CA ASP A 3 -18.58 20.39 -3.08
C ASP A 3 -19.68 20.31 -4.15
N ASP A 4 -20.66 21.22 -4.10
CA ASP A 4 -21.78 21.29 -5.06
C ASP A 4 -21.33 21.65 -6.48
N LYS A 5 -20.16 22.29 -6.63
CA LYS A 5 -19.57 22.62 -7.94
C LYS A 5 -18.92 21.41 -8.62
N ILE A 6 -18.58 20.36 -7.88
CA ILE A 6 -17.92 19.15 -8.41
C ILE A 6 -18.98 18.23 -9.03
N ILE A 7 -20.15 18.09 -8.39
CA ILE A 7 -21.25 17.23 -8.84
C ILE A 7 -21.92 17.76 -10.12
N ALA A 8 -22.00 19.09 -10.27
CA ALA A 8 -22.59 19.71 -11.46
C ALA A 8 -21.79 19.44 -12.75
N LYS A 9 -20.49 19.15 -12.65
CA LYS A 9 -19.63 18.85 -13.80
C LYS A 9 -19.88 17.44 -14.37
N VAL A 10 -20.23 16.49 -13.51
CA VAL A 10 -20.44 15.07 -13.86
C VAL A 10 -21.74 14.88 -14.63
N ARG A 11 -22.71 15.80 -14.51
CA ARG A 11 -24.07 15.64 -15.04
C ARG A 11 -24.36 16.47 -16.31
N ASN A 12 -23.40 16.60 -17.21
CA ASN A 12 -23.65 17.18 -18.53
C ASN A 12 -23.39 16.17 -19.64
N PRO A 13 -24.39 15.40 -20.09
CA PRO A 13 -24.31 14.64 -21.31
C PRO A 13 -25.01 15.44 -22.42
N ASN A 14 -24.22 16.11 -23.26
CA ASN A 14 -24.65 16.48 -24.61
C ASN A 14 -23.44 16.99 -25.39
N SER A 15 -22.91 16.16 -26.28
CA SER A 15 -22.90 16.42 -27.73
C SER A 15 -21.89 15.50 -28.41
N ASP A 16 -22.44 14.68 -29.28
CA ASP A 16 -21.91 13.65 -30.20
C ASP A 16 -20.50 13.79 -30.82
N ASP A 17 -20.02 12.60 -31.19
CA ASP A 17 -19.03 12.20 -32.21
C ASP A 17 -17.53 12.39 -31.92
N ASP A 18 -16.88 11.29 -31.50
CA ASP A 18 -15.99 10.50 -32.38
C ASP A 18 -15.53 9.23 -31.63
N TYR A 19 -15.70 8.06 -32.24
CA TYR A 19 -15.18 6.79 -31.72
C TYR A 19 -13.66 6.77 -31.89
N ASN A 20 -12.93 7.44 -31.00
CA ASN A 20 -11.51 7.15 -30.82
C ASN A 20 -11.38 6.10 -29.71
N GLU A 21 -11.20 4.86 -30.16
CA GLU A 21 -10.62 3.73 -29.43
C GLU A 21 -9.24 4.16 -28.92
N ASN A 22 -9.20 4.86 -27.79
CA ASN A 22 -7.99 5.11 -27.05
C ASN A 22 -8.09 4.31 -25.77
N ASP A 23 -7.71 3.04 -25.90
CA ASP A 23 -7.40 2.08 -24.86
C ASP A 23 -6.16 2.58 -24.10
N GLU A 24 -6.27 3.76 -23.52
CA GLU A 24 -5.42 4.16 -22.41
C GLU A 24 -6.12 3.59 -21.19
N ASP A 25 -5.87 2.29 -20.97
CA ASP A 25 -5.72 1.72 -19.64
C ASP A 25 -5.18 2.85 -18.78
N GLU A 26 -6.06 3.42 -17.95
CA GLU A 26 -5.70 4.45 -16.99
C GLU A 26 -4.64 3.77 -16.13
N VAL A 27 -3.37 3.94 -16.51
CA VAL A 27 -2.22 3.56 -15.73
C VAL A 27 -2.32 4.51 -14.57
N ILE A 28 -3.13 4.13 -13.58
CA ILE A 28 -3.06 4.62 -12.23
C ILE A 28 -1.57 4.47 -11.95
N GLU A 29 -0.90 5.62 -11.91
CA GLU A 29 0.53 5.71 -11.69
C GLU A 29 0.77 4.98 -10.38
N THR A 30 1.10 3.69 -10.47
CA THR A 30 1.32 2.82 -9.32
C THR A 30 2.70 3.23 -8.84
N SER A 31 2.75 4.42 -8.22
CA SER A 31 3.87 4.97 -7.50
C SER A 31 4.46 3.82 -6.73
N LYS A 32 5.63 3.37 -7.18
CA LYS A 32 6.27 2.10 -6.82
C LYS A 32 6.15 1.96 -5.31
N ILE A 33 5.18 1.15 -4.85
CA ILE A 33 4.83 1.14 -3.44
C ILE A 33 6.06 0.59 -2.73
N SER A 34 6.82 1.50 -2.12
CA SER A 34 8.01 1.16 -1.37
C SER A 34 7.55 0.27 -0.23
N ASN A 35 8.20 -0.87 0.01
CA ASN A 35 7.91 -1.74 1.18
C ASN A 35 7.82 -0.97 2.52
N SER A 36 8.43 0.22 2.59
CA SER A 36 8.35 1.17 3.71
C SER A 36 6.99 1.87 3.85
N ASN A 37 6.17 1.95 2.82
CA ASN A 37 4.82 2.52 2.85
C ASN A 37 3.74 1.48 3.13
N ASP A 38 3.98 0.19 2.87
CA ASP A 38 2.92 -0.81 2.90
C ASP A 38 2.28 -0.96 4.29
N PHE A 39 3.09 -0.98 5.37
CA PHE A 39 2.57 -1.11 6.75
C PHE A 39 1.71 0.10 7.14
N GLU A 40 2.15 1.29 6.76
CA GLU A 40 1.45 2.53 7.07
C GLU A 40 0.12 2.61 6.31
N CYS A 41 0.08 2.10 5.08
CA CYS A 41 -1.14 1.98 4.29
C CYS A 41 -2.19 1.12 5.01
N PHE A 42 -1.83 -0.09 5.47
CA PHE A 42 -2.77 -0.94 6.22
C PHE A 42 -3.15 -0.37 7.59
N ALA A 43 -2.24 0.35 8.27
CA ALA A 43 -2.57 1.02 9.52
C ALA A 43 -3.63 2.12 9.31
N LYS A 44 -3.50 2.93 8.25
CA LYS A 44 -4.47 3.97 7.87
C LYS A 44 -5.80 3.34 7.43
N GLY A 45 -5.76 2.31 6.59
CA GLY A 45 -6.96 1.58 6.15
C GLY A 45 -7.72 0.96 7.31
N LEU A 46 -7.03 0.36 8.28
CA LEU A 46 -7.66 -0.20 9.48
C LEU A 46 -8.30 0.88 10.37
N MET A 47 -7.67 2.06 10.49
CA MET A 47 -8.25 3.19 11.24
C MET A 47 -9.50 3.74 10.55
N TRP A 48 -9.50 3.83 9.22
CA TRP A 48 -10.65 4.25 8.44
C TRP A 48 -11.79 3.24 8.54
N LEU A 49 -11.51 1.95 8.36
CA LEU A 49 -12.52 0.90 8.41
C LEU A 49 -13.15 0.79 9.80
N LYS A 50 -12.40 0.98 10.89
CA LYS A 50 -12.96 0.99 12.25
C LYS A 50 -13.92 2.14 12.56
N GLN A 51 -13.86 3.23 11.79
CA GLN A 51 -14.74 4.37 11.97
C GLN A 51 -16.06 4.23 11.21
N GLN A 52 -16.15 3.28 10.27
CA GLN A 52 -17.40 2.96 9.61
C GLN A 52 -18.37 2.33 10.63
N THR A 53 -19.68 2.55 10.45
CA THR A 53 -20.70 2.12 11.41
C THR A 53 -21.12 0.67 11.16
N ASP A 54 -20.81 0.16 9.98
CA ASP A 54 -21.25 -1.10 9.38
C ASP A 54 -20.07 -2.00 8.96
N SER A 55 -18.88 -1.77 9.51
CA SER A 55 -17.67 -2.51 9.15
C SER A 55 -17.83 -4.01 9.39
N ASP A 56 -17.57 -4.83 8.37
CA ASP A 56 -17.52 -6.28 8.54
C ASP A 56 -16.34 -6.67 9.45
N SER A 57 -16.65 -7.40 10.51
CA SER A 57 -15.68 -7.97 11.44
C SER A 57 -14.61 -8.82 10.73
N THR A 58 -14.98 -9.49 9.63
CA THR A 58 -14.08 -10.33 8.84
C THR A 58 -13.04 -9.47 8.12
N GLU A 59 -13.48 -8.40 7.46
CA GLU A 59 -12.60 -7.44 6.78
C GLU A 59 -11.64 -6.77 7.77
N LEU A 60 -12.14 -6.35 8.93
CA LEU A 60 -11.33 -5.79 10.01
C LEU A 60 -10.27 -6.78 10.51
N MET A 61 -10.63 -8.06 10.66
CA MET A 61 -9.70 -9.11 11.08
C MET A 61 -8.60 -9.34 10.04
N LEU A 62 -8.97 -9.45 8.76
CA LEU A 62 -8.02 -9.68 7.67
C LEU A 62 -7.02 -8.53 7.55
N LEU A 63 -7.51 -7.28 7.58
CA LEU A 63 -6.66 -6.08 7.55
C LEU A 63 -5.69 -6.01 8.73
N LYS A 64 -6.16 -6.38 9.93
CA LYS A 64 -5.32 -6.45 11.12
C LYS A 64 -4.20 -7.50 10.95
N GLN A 65 -4.53 -8.69 10.46
CA GLN A 65 -3.54 -9.75 10.22
C GLN A 65 -2.50 -9.36 9.16
N LEU A 66 -2.93 -8.73 8.06
CA LEU A 66 -2.05 -8.23 7.01
C LEU A 66 -1.05 -7.19 7.57
N ARG A 67 -1.56 -6.22 8.34
CA ARG A 67 -0.74 -5.21 9.01
C ARG A 67 0.29 -5.86 9.94
N ASP A 68 -0.14 -6.78 10.80
CA ASP A 68 0.71 -7.42 11.80
C ASP A 68 1.82 -8.24 11.12
N ARG A 69 1.48 -8.99 10.06
CA ARG A 69 2.45 -9.76 9.26
C ARG A 69 3.52 -8.88 8.63
N MET A 70 3.17 -7.66 8.21
CA MET A 70 4.17 -6.73 7.68
C MET A 70 4.99 -6.04 8.76
N ALA A 71 4.44 -5.81 9.96
CA ALA A 71 5.25 -5.40 11.09
C ALA A 71 6.32 -6.44 11.41
N GLU A 72 5.94 -7.72 11.42
CA GLU A 72 6.87 -8.84 11.63
C GLU A 72 7.96 -8.88 10.55
N ARG A 73 7.61 -8.72 9.27
CA ARG A 73 8.59 -8.64 8.17
C ARG A 73 9.57 -7.48 8.34
N ARG A 74 9.10 -6.30 8.76
CA ARG A 74 10.01 -5.18 9.03
C ARG A 74 10.96 -5.49 10.19
N GLN A 75 10.43 -6.05 11.27
CA GLN A 75 11.23 -6.40 12.44
C GLN A 75 12.26 -7.49 12.13
N SER A 76 11.91 -8.50 11.33
CA SER A 76 12.86 -9.56 10.94
C SER A 76 13.99 -9.01 10.06
N CYS A 77 13.68 -8.15 9.08
CA CYS A 77 14.70 -7.48 8.26
C CYS A 77 15.64 -6.60 9.11
N LEU A 78 15.10 -5.87 10.09
CA LEU A 78 15.90 -5.08 11.03
C LEU A 78 16.78 -5.93 11.96
N ARG A 79 16.32 -7.14 12.31
CA ARG A 79 17.13 -8.09 13.09
C ARG A 79 18.25 -8.71 12.26
N GLN A 80 17.99 -9.01 10.99
CA GLN A 80 19.02 -9.50 10.07
C GLN A 80 20.12 -8.48 9.81
N SER A 81 19.77 -7.19 9.64
CA SER A 81 20.77 -6.13 9.46
C SER A 81 21.55 -5.77 10.72
N LYS A 82 21.15 -6.30 11.89
CA LYS A 82 21.81 -6.11 13.18
C LYS A 82 22.86 -7.17 13.50
N LEU A 83 23.29 -7.96 12.52
CA LEU A 83 24.42 -8.86 12.72
C LEU A 83 25.68 -8.05 13.00
N PRO A 84 26.38 -8.29 14.14
CA PRO A 84 27.61 -7.59 14.43
C PRO A 84 28.65 -7.88 13.34
N PHE A 85 29.40 -6.85 12.94
CA PHE A 85 30.43 -6.91 11.90
C PHE A 85 31.39 -8.11 12.06
N ASN A 86 31.63 -8.54 13.29
CA ASN A 86 32.49 -9.66 13.65
C ASN A 86 31.98 -10.99 13.06
N ILE A 87 30.66 -11.21 13.04
CA ILE A 87 30.02 -12.42 12.50
C ILE A 87 30.09 -12.39 10.96
N ILE A 88 29.78 -11.25 10.34
CA ILE A 88 29.87 -11.05 8.89
C ILE A 88 31.31 -11.28 8.41
N ARG A 89 32.30 -10.71 9.12
CA ARG A 89 33.73 -10.87 8.82
C ARG A 89 34.21 -12.31 9.00
N SER A 90 33.68 -13.03 10.00
CA SER A 90 34.02 -14.44 10.21
C SER A 90 33.45 -15.34 9.12
N MET A 91 32.21 -15.11 8.67
CA MET A 91 31.59 -15.84 7.56
C MET A 91 32.35 -15.63 6.25
N HIS A 92 32.71 -14.37 5.93
CA HIS A 92 33.55 -14.07 4.76
C HIS A 92 34.90 -14.81 4.83
N ARG A 93 35.57 -14.85 5.98
CA ARG A 93 36.86 -15.55 6.13
C ARG A 93 36.73 -17.08 5.95
N MET A 94 35.59 -17.67 6.27
CA MET A 94 35.37 -19.11 6.06
C MET A 94 35.01 -19.48 4.61
N SER A 95 34.48 -18.55 3.82
CA SER A 95 34.12 -18.81 2.40
C SER A 95 35.31 -18.83 1.43
N TYR A 96 36.48 -18.33 1.82
CA TYR A 96 37.68 -18.32 0.97
C TYR A 96 38.76 -19.30 1.47
N LYS A 97 38.34 -20.43 2.04
CA LYS A 97 39.23 -21.46 2.57
C LYS A 97 38.92 -22.81 1.94
#